data_AF-A0A3C1JVC4-F1
#
_entry.id   AF-A0A3C1JVC4-F1
#
_cell.length_a   1.000
_cell.length_b   1.000
_cell.length_c   1.000
_cell.angle_alpha   90.00
_cell.angle_beta   90.00
_cell.angle_gamma   90.00
#
_symmetry.space_group_name_H-M   'P 1'
#
loop_
_entity.id
_entity.type
_entity.pdbx_description
1 polymer ?
#
loop_
_entity_poly.entity_id
_entity_poly.type
_entity_poly.pdbx_seq_one_letter_code
_entity_poly.pdbx_strand_id
1 'polypeptide(L)'
;MSMLIYKSKRVNNISFCKFVYPCKNNYCKMQEPVEYFFEKYGIDLRNIQLIVCGQKYVAVKLKNGNIGVCATLDNYVNIEVRDLRFPNLKNIQHRIVLTAYFNATFNYENKYNSSIDIFDKINFREYKNIVMIGFFQSLSEKFKAEGINLTIFDNNIQHTMLTDMQEQISKVSGADALILTSTTVFNNTFLNLINATNKKCDIFTLGPSTIMNKEMFRYRNVKLLFGSIFEPNDILTLKIIQGGGGTKQFMPYMKKVFLQNN
;
A
#
# COMPACT_ATOMS: atom_id res chain seq x y z
N MET A 1 11.20 -13.56 -28.93
CA MET A 1 9.73 -13.67 -28.93
C MET A 1 9.38 -15.15 -29.03
N SER A 2 9.21 -15.82 -27.89
CA SER A 2 8.80 -17.23 -27.86
C SER A 2 7.80 -17.40 -26.72
N MET A 3 6.56 -17.65 -27.12
CA MET A 3 5.40 -17.86 -26.25
C MET A 3 5.34 -19.35 -25.93
N LEU A 4 5.53 -19.74 -24.67
CA LEU A 4 5.37 -21.13 -24.24
C LEU A 4 3.95 -21.31 -23.70
N ILE A 5 3.10 -21.98 -24.48
CA ILE A 5 1.77 -22.43 -24.08
C ILE A 5 1.96 -23.73 -23.28
N TYR A 6 1.75 -23.70 -21.96
CA TYR A 6 1.77 -24.93 -21.16
C TYR A 6 0.39 -25.59 -21.15
N LYS A 7 0.32 -26.88 -21.50
CA LYS A 7 -0.91 -27.67 -21.53
C LYS A 7 -1.46 -27.90 -20.10
N SER A 8 -2.74 -27.59 -19.94
CA SER A 8 -3.57 -27.81 -18.75
C SER A 8 -3.76 -29.31 -18.44
N LYS A 9 -3.58 -29.70 -17.17
CA LYS A 9 -4.25 -30.88 -16.61
C LYS A 9 -5.65 -30.46 -16.16
N ARG A 10 -6.66 -31.07 -16.77
CA ARG A 10 -8.09 -30.83 -16.50
C ARG A 10 -8.48 -31.29 -15.09
N VAL A 11 -8.95 -30.36 -14.27
CA VAL A 11 -10.08 -30.58 -13.36
C VAL A 11 -10.92 -29.29 -13.38
N ASN A 12 -12.14 -29.39 -13.89
CA ASN A 12 -13.26 -28.45 -13.86
C ASN A 12 -13.06 -27.01 -14.41
N ASN A 13 -13.57 -26.84 -15.63
CA ASN A 13 -13.96 -25.63 -16.36
C ASN A 13 -13.82 -24.26 -15.64
N ILE A 14 -12.74 -23.54 -15.92
CA ILE A 14 -12.67 -22.12 -16.33
C ILE A 14 -11.29 -21.93 -17.00
N SER A 15 -11.27 -21.50 -18.26
CA SER A 15 -10.03 -21.10 -18.94
C SER A 15 -9.56 -19.75 -18.37
N PHE A 16 -8.48 -19.76 -17.59
CA PHE A 16 -7.79 -18.56 -17.13
C PHE A 16 -6.67 -18.22 -18.12
N CYS A 17 -6.72 -17.06 -18.78
CA CYS A 17 -5.51 -16.46 -19.33
C CYS A 17 -4.70 -15.84 -18.17
N LYS A 18 -3.89 -16.66 -17.50
CA LYS A 18 -2.85 -16.16 -16.58
C LYS A 18 -1.62 -15.81 -17.42
N PHE A 19 -1.28 -14.53 -17.50
CA PHE A 19 0.02 -14.10 -18.01
C PHE A 19 1.03 -14.22 -16.86
N VAL A 20 1.77 -15.33 -16.82
CA VAL A 20 2.90 -15.51 -15.91
C VAL A 20 4.18 -15.28 -16.71
N TYR A 21 4.96 -14.27 -16.34
CA TYR A 21 6.28 -14.04 -16.93
C TYR A 21 7.32 -14.82 -16.12
N PRO A 22 8.07 -15.79 -16.70
CA PRO A 22 9.06 -16.53 -15.95
C PRO A 22 10.35 -15.72 -15.76
N CYS A 23 10.77 -15.54 -14.50
CA CYS A 23 12.06 -14.96 -14.15
C CYS A 23 13.20 -15.93 -14.49
N LYS A 24 14.15 -15.51 -15.33
CA LYS A 24 15.39 -16.25 -15.66
C LYS A 24 16.58 -15.60 -14.96
N ASN A 25 17.07 -16.24 -13.89
CA ASN A 25 18.43 -16.19 -13.29
C ASN A 25 18.41 -16.15 -11.74
N ASN A 26 19.30 -16.95 -11.15
CA ASN A 26 19.44 -17.23 -9.70
C ASN A 26 20.08 -16.10 -8.86
N TYR A 27 19.78 -14.83 -9.18
CA TYR A 27 19.98 -13.68 -8.30
C TYR A 27 18.76 -12.77 -8.44
N CYS A 28 17.65 -13.15 -7.79
CA CYS A 28 16.44 -12.34 -7.84
C CYS A 28 16.63 -11.11 -6.96
N LYS A 29 17.07 -9.99 -7.54
CA LYS A 29 17.02 -8.67 -6.88
C LYS A 29 15.61 -8.50 -6.33
N MET A 30 15.48 -8.18 -5.05
CA MET A 30 14.18 -7.96 -4.43
C MET A 30 13.43 -6.89 -5.24
N GLN A 31 12.19 -7.19 -5.61
CA GLN A 31 11.34 -6.33 -6.42
C GLN A 31 10.50 -5.42 -5.55
N GLU A 32 10.20 -4.23 -6.06
CA GLU A 32 9.23 -3.32 -5.45
C GLU A 32 7.85 -4.03 -5.33
N PRO A 33 7.02 -3.69 -4.32
CA PRO A 33 5.84 -4.51 -4.04
C PRO A 33 4.85 -4.61 -5.20
N VAL A 34 4.59 -3.51 -5.93
CA VAL A 34 3.66 -3.56 -7.07
C VAL A 34 4.14 -4.54 -8.15
N GLU A 35 5.43 -4.52 -8.47
CA GLU A 35 6.08 -5.48 -9.37
C GLU A 35 5.91 -6.91 -8.89
N TYR A 36 6.24 -7.17 -7.63
CA TYR A 36 6.16 -8.50 -7.06
C TYR A 36 4.73 -9.05 -7.10
N PHE A 37 3.74 -8.27 -6.67
CA PHE A 37 2.34 -8.69 -6.67
C PHE A 37 1.82 -8.87 -8.10
N PHE A 38 2.20 -8.00 -9.03
CA PHE A 38 1.79 -8.12 -10.43
C PHE A 38 2.40 -9.34 -11.11
N GLU A 39 3.70 -9.61 -10.92
CA GLU A 39 4.36 -10.79 -11.49
C GLU A 39 3.77 -12.09 -10.92
N LYS A 40 3.49 -12.13 -9.62
CA LYS A 40 2.99 -13.33 -8.95
C LYS A 40 1.51 -13.61 -9.19
N TYR A 41 0.66 -12.59 -9.11
CA TYR A 41 -0.80 -12.76 -9.11
C TYR A 41 -1.48 -12.22 -10.38
N GLY A 42 -0.81 -11.36 -11.14
CA GLY A 42 -1.38 -10.69 -12.30
C GLY A 42 -2.56 -9.79 -11.93
N ILE A 43 -3.44 -9.57 -12.91
CA ILE A 43 -4.69 -8.82 -12.75
C ILE A 43 -5.84 -9.56 -13.45
N ASP A 44 -6.99 -9.71 -12.79
CA ASP A 44 -8.22 -10.25 -13.41
C ASP A 44 -9.18 -9.11 -13.76
N LEU A 45 -9.05 -8.59 -14.98
CA LEU A 45 -9.87 -7.49 -15.49
C LEU A 45 -11.37 -7.83 -15.49
N ARG A 46 -11.73 -9.11 -15.59
CA ARG A 46 -13.14 -9.52 -15.61
C ARG A 46 -13.79 -9.41 -14.23
N ASN A 47 -12.98 -9.37 -13.18
CA ASN A 47 -13.45 -9.21 -11.81
C ASN A 47 -13.56 -7.74 -11.38
N ILE A 48 -12.96 -6.82 -12.12
CA ILE A 48 -13.10 -5.39 -11.86
C ILE A 48 -14.49 -4.94 -12.32
N GLN A 49 -15.28 -4.40 -11.39
CA GLN A 49 -16.59 -3.82 -11.69
C GLN A 49 -16.46 -2.34 -12.04
N LEU A 50 -15.64 -1.58 -11.32
CA LEU A 50 -15.50 -0.14 -11.50
C LEU A 50 -14.12 0.34 -11.04
N ILE A 51 -13.57 1.31 -11.78
CA ILE A 51 -12.44 2.13 -11.36
C ILE A 51 -12.94 3.56 -11.22
N VAL A 52 -12.71 4.18 -10.06
CA VAL A 52 -13.04 5.58 -9.78
C VAL A 52 -11.74 6.34 -9.59
N CYS A 53 -11.46 7.31 -10.47
CA CYS A 53 -10.30 8.17 -10.35
C CYS A 53 -10.73 9.52 -9.78
N GLY A 54 -10.33 9.81 -8.54
CA GLY A 54 -10.51 11.09 -7.87
C GLY A 54 -9.19 11.85 -7.76
N GLN A 55 -9.28 13.13 -7.37
CA GLN A 55 -8.09 13.98 -7.19
C GLN A 55 -7.11 13.41 -6.16
N LYS A 56 -7.60 12.97 -4.99
CA LYS A 56 -6.77 12.52 -3.86
C LYS A 56 -6.56 11.01 -3.80
N TYR A 57 -7.49 10.25 -4.36
CA TYR A 57 -7.53 8.80 -4.29
C TYR A 57 -8.07 8.19 -5.58
N VAL A 58 -7.63 6.97 -5.87
CA VAL A 58 -8.26 6.05 -6.80
C VAL A 58 -8.92 4.94 -6.00
N ALA A 59 -10.12 4.51 -6.42
CA ALA A 59 -10.76 3.32 -5.90
C ALA A 59 -10.97 2.28 -7.00
N VAL A 60 -10.73 1.01 -6.68
CA VAL A 60 -11.11 -0.15 -7.50
C VAL A 60 -12.15 -0.94 -6.75
N LYS A 61 -13.31 -1.14 -7.37
CA LYS A 61 -14.37 -2.03 -6.87
C LYS A 61 -14.38 -3.31 -7.68
N LEU A 62 -14.34 -4.45 -7.01
CA LEU A 62 -14.50 -5.77 -7.60
C LEU A 62 -15.99 -6.19 -7.65
N LYS A 63 -16.32 -7.18 -8.48
CA LYS A 63 -17.70 -7.68 -8.64
C LYS A 63 -18.30 -8.29 -7.38
N ASN A 64 -17.47 -8.78 -6.46
CA ASN A 64 -17.91 -9.27 -5.15
C ASN A 64 -18.21 -8.13 -4.16
N GLY A 65 -18.03 -6.87 -4.56
CA GLY A 65 -18.28 -5.68 -3.75
C GLY A 65 -17.06 -5.16 -3.01
N ASN A 66 -15.94 -5.89 -2.96
CA ASN A 66 -14.72 -5.41 -2.29
C ASN A 66 -14.21 -4.13 -2.93
N ILE A 67 -13.76 -3.20 -2.08
CA ILE A 67 -13.21 -1.91 -2.49
C ILE A 67 -11.77 -1.81 -1.99
N GLY A 68 -10.86 -1.47 -2.88
CA GLY A 68 -9.50 -1.08 -2.55
C GLY A 68 -9.25 0.34 -2.99
N VAL A 69 -8.46 1.08 -2.21
CA VAL A 69 -8.13 2.47 -2.49
C VAL A 69 -6.62 2.66 -2.54
N CYS A 70 -6.16 3.63 -3.31
CA CYS A 70 -4.78 4.09 -3.32
C CYS A 70 -4.76 5.61 -3.40
N ALA A 71 -3.93 6.26 -2.58
CA ALA A 71 -3.72 7.70 -2.71
C ALA A 71 -3.06 8.02 -4.06
N THR A 72 -3.28 9.23 -4.56
CA THR A 72 -2.68 9.70 -5.82
C THR A 72 -1.39 10.49 -5.61
N LEU A 73 -1.18 11.08 -4.42
CA LEU A 73 -0.12 12.08 -4.19
C LEU A 73 -0.12 13.16 -5.28
N ASP A 74 -1.31 13.72 -5.55
CA ASP A 74 -1.55 14.77 -6.55
C ASP A 74 -1.20 14.39 -8.00
N ASN A 75 -0.87 13.12 -8.27
CA ASN A 75 -0.77 12.62 -9.63
C ASN A 75 -2.17 12.59 -10.27
N TYR A 76 -2.30 13.17 -11.45
CA TYR A 76 -3.50 12.99 -12.26
C TYR A 76 -3.60 11.52 -12.70
N VAL A 77 -4.74 10.90 -12.44
CA VAL A 77 -5.03 9.53 -12.86
C VAL A 77 -6.29 9.50 -13.70
N ASN A 78 -6.20 8.92 -14.89
CA ASN A 78 -7.34 8.65 -15.76
C ASN A 78 -7.14 7.30 -16.44
N ILE A 79 -7.52 6.23 -15.74
CA ILE A 79 -7.32 4.85 -16.17
C ILE A 79 -8.66 4.14 -16.14
N GLU A 80 -9.02 3.53 -17.27
CA GLU A 80 -10.13 2.59 -17.39
C GLU A 80 -9.63 1.14 -17.37
N VAL A 81 -10.56 0.19 -17.19
CA VAL A 81 -10.24 -1.25 -17.14
C VAL A 81 -9.50 -1.71 -18.41
N ARG A 82 -9.82 -1.15 -19.58
CA ARG A 82 -9.21 -1.50 -20.86
C ARG A 82 -7.72 -1.12 -20.96
N ASP A 83 -7.29 -0.11 -20.21
CA ASP A 83 -5.91 0.38 -20.21
C ASP A 83 -4.99 -0.55 -19.39
N LEU A 84 -5.58 -1.36 -18.52
CA LEU A 84 -4.89 -2.39 -17.74
C LEU A 84 -4.77 -3.75 -18.46
N ARG A 85 -5.13 -3.83 -19.76
CA ARG A 85 -4.85 -5.04 -20.57
C ARG A 85 -3.36 -5.34 -20.68
N PHE A 86 -2.55 -4.28 -20.72
CA PHE A 86 -1.09 -4.36 -20.73
C PHE A 86 -0.52 -3.37 -19.71
N PRO A 87 -0.53 -3.70 -18.40
CA PRO A 87 -0.08 -2.78 -17.38
C PRO A 87 1.40 -2.39 -17.55
N ASN A 88 1.69 -1.09 -17.51
CA ASN A 88 3.04 -0.56 -17.55
C ASN A 88 3.48 -0.15 -16.14
N LEU A 89 4.34 -0.95 -15.50
CA LEU A 89 4.81 -0.70 -14.13
C LEU A 89 5.75 0.51 -13.99
N LYS A 90 6.22 1.09 -15.11
CA LYS A 90 6.93 2.37 -15.12
C LYS A 90 5.98 3.58 -15.11
N ASN A 91 4.69 3.37 -15.40
CA ASN A 91 3.69 4.43 -15.39
C ASN A 91 3.04 4.54 -13.99
N ILE A 92 3.21 5.69 -13.35
CA ILE A 92 2.69 5.95 -12.01
C ILE A 92 1.17 5.75 -11.89
N GLN A 93 0.40 6.11 -12.92
CA GLN A 93 -1.06 5.94 -12.94
C GLN A 93 -1.44 4.46 -12.87
N HIS A 94 -0.73 3.61 -13.62
CA HIS A 94 -0.94 2.16 -13.58
C HIS A 94 -0.56 1.60 -12.22
N ARG A 95 0.54 2.06 -11.60
CA ARG A 95 0.95 1.62 -10.26
C ARG A 95 -0.09 1.98 -9.19
N ILE A 96 -0.65 3.20 -9.23
CA ILE A 96 -1.72 3.65 -8.33
C ILE A 96 -2.94 2.72 -8.45
N VAL A 97 -3.41 2.49 -9.68
CA VAL A 97 -4.60 1.66 -9.92
C VAL A 97 -4.35 0.19 -9.59
N LEU A 98 -3.15 -0.34 -9.88
CA LEU A 98 -2.75 -1.69 -9.49
C LEU A 98 -2.71 -1.85 -7.97
N THR A 99 -2.18 -0.85 -7.25
CA THR A 99 -2.17 -0.87 -5.78
C THR A 99 -3.60 -0.87 -5.23
N ALA A 100 -4.50 -0.04 -5.77
CA ALA A 100 -5.91 -0.06 -5.41
C ALA A 100 -6.58 -1.42 -5.74
N TYR A 101 -6.25 -2.03 -6.88
CA TYR A 101 -6.72 -3.37 -7.24
C TYR A 101 -6.23 -4.46 -6.28
N PHE A 102 -4.94 -4.44 -5.90
CA PHE A 102 -4.39 -5.39 -4.93
C PHE A 102 -5.02 -5.20 -3.55
N ASN A 103 -5.29 -3.96 -3.13
CA ASN A 103 -6.02 -3.70 -1.90
C ASN A 103 -7.44 -4.27 -1.96
N ALA A 104 -8.15 -4.12 -3.08
CA ALA A 104 -9.49 -4.67 -3.26
C ALA A 104 -9.49 -6.22 -3.24
N THR A 105 -8.42 -6.82 -3.76
CA THR A 105 -8.25 -8.27 -3.87
C THR A 105 -7.89 -8.88 -2.53
N PHE A 106 -6.87 -8.35 -1.85
CA PHE A 106 -6.23 -9.03 -0.72
C PHE A 106 -6.67 -8.51 0.65
N ASN A 107 -7.15 -7.26 0.75
CA ASN A 107 -7.40 -6.69 2.08
C ASN A 107 -8.55 -7.38 2.83
N TYR A 108 -9.31 -8.25 2.17
CA TYR A 108 -10.45 -8.96 2.75
C TYR A 108 -10.17 -10.44 3.05
N GLU A 109 -8.96 -10.93 2.73
CA GLU A 109 -8.58 -12.34 2.93
C GLU A 109 -8.31 -12.70 4.39
N ASN A 110 -8.07 -11.69 5.25
CA ASN A 110 -7.78 -11.90 6.66
C ASN A 110 -9.00 -11.55 7.54
N LYS A 111 -9.07 -12.19 8.71
CA LYS A 111 -9.98 -11.77 9.77
C LYS A 111 -9.30 -10.68 10.60
N TYR A 112 -9.98 -9.55 10.77
CA TYR A 112 -9.49 -8.44 11.58
C TYR A 112 -10.36 -8.23 12.80
N ASN A 113 -9.70 -7.98 13.94
CA ASN A 113 -10.36 -7.41 15.09
C ASN A 113 -10.66 -5.91 14.82
N SER A 114 -11.74 -5.39 15.40
CA SER A 114 -12.30 -4.07 15.06
C SER A 114 -11.40 -2.89 15.45
N SER A 115 -11.38 -1.87 14.57
CA SER A 115 -10.89 -0.48 14.74
C SER A 115 -9.73 -0.27 15.71
N ILE A 116 -8.51 -0.34 15.18
CA ILE A 116 -7.28 -0.30 15.97
C ILE A 116 -6.46 0.91 15.55
N ASP A 117 -6.09 1.74 16.52
CA ASP A 117 -5.06 2.76 16.36
C ASP A 117 -3.68 2.11 16.46
N ILE A 118 -2.69 2.68 15.77
CA ILE A 118 -1.33 2.12 15.76
C ILE A 118 -0.72 2.05 17.18
N PHE A 119 -1.03 3.02 18.04
CA PHE A 119 -0.59 3.03 19.44
C PHE A 119 -1.28 1.95 20.30
N ASP A 120 -2.42 1.40 19.87
CA ASP A 120 -3.08 0.30 20.59
C ASP A 120 -2.33 -1.03 20.37
N LYS A 121 -1.39 -1.07 19.42
CA LYS A 121 -0.58 -2.25 19.08
C LYS A 121 0.89 -2.10 19.33
N ILE A 122 1.41 -0.88 19.31
CA ILE A 122 2.83 -0.63 19.42
C ILE A 122 3.08 0.26 20.62
N ASN A 123 3.87 -0.24 21.56
CA ASN A 123 4.41 0.58 22.62
C ASN A 123 5.60 1.39 22.09
N PHE A 124 5.33 2.57 21.54
CA PHE A 124 6.38 3.41 20.95
C PHE A 124 7.45 3.87 21.95
N ARG A 125 7.22 3.74 23.26
CA ARG A 125 8.21 4.09 24.30
C ARG A 125 9.40 3.12 24.35
N GLU A 126 9.28 1.95 23.74
CA GLU A 126 10.39 0.98 23.67
C GLU A 126 11.43 1.35 22.60
N TYR A 127 11.12 2.32 21.74
CA TYR A 127 11.99 2.79 20.67
C TYR A 127 12.63 4.13 21.05
N LYS A 128 13.89 4.32 20.66
CA LYS A 128 14.68 5.54 20.93
C LYS A 128 14.69 6.49 19.74
N ASN A 129 14.75 5.96 18.53
CA ASN A 129 14.92 6.70 17.29
C ASN A 129 13.78 6.36 16.31
N ILE A 130 12.65 7.04 16.48
CA ILE A 130 11.46 6.83 15.66
C ILE A 130 11.47 7.80 14.49
N VAL A 131 11.43 7.26 13.27
CA VAL A 131 11.31 8.02 12.04
C VAL A 131 9.97 7.74 11.38
N MET A 132 9.32 8.79 10.88
CA MET A 132 8.09 8.68 10.10
C MET A 132 8.30 9.27 8.71
N ILE A 133 8.03 8.45 7.69
CA ILE A 133 8.00 8.86 6.28
C ILE A 133 6.54 9.00 5.85
N GLY A 134 6.17 10.21 5.46
CA GLY A 134 4.79 10.65 5.26
C GLY A 134 4.24 11.33 6.51
N PHE A 135 3.66 12.51 6.36
CA PHE A 135 3.12 13.28 7.47
C PHE A 135 1.67 12.88 7.76
N PHE A 136 1.45 12.32 8.94
CA PHE A 136 0.12 11.97 9.45
C PHE A 136 -0.24 12.86 10.64
N GLN A 137 -0.95 13.96 10.39
CA GLN A 137 -1.25 14.98 11.40
C GLN A 137 -1.71 14.40 12.75
N SER A 138 -2.75 13.54 12.75
CA SER A 138 -3.29 12.96 13.98
C SER A 138 -2.28 12.07 14.72
N LEU A 139 -1.37 11.43 13.99
CA LEU A 139 -0.34 10.60 14.58
C LEU A 139 0.78 11.46 15.17
N SER A 140 1.24 12.48 14.44
CA SER A 140 2.22 13.46 14.92
C SER A 140 1.77 14.14 16.21
N GLU A 141 0.50 14.54 16.28
CA GLU A 141 -0.11 15.13 17.47
C GLU A 141 -0.14 14.16 18.66
N LYS A 142 -0.40 12.87 18.40
CA LYS A 142 -0.38 11.81 19.42
C LYS A 142 1.04 11.57 19.97
N PHE A 143 2.06 11.50 19.11
CA PHE A 143 3.46 11.43 19.54
C PHE A 143 3.85 12.61 20.44
N LYS A 144 3.45 13.83 20.04
CA LYS A 144 3.67 15.05 20.84
C LYS A 144 2.97 14.98 22.19
N ALA A 145 1.71 14.54 22.24
CA ALA A 145 0.94 14.42 23.47
C ALA A 145 1.54 13.37 24.44
N GLU A 146 2.11 12.30 23.90
CA GLU A 146 2.75 11.22 24.67
C GLU A 146 4.19 11.56 25.11
N GLY A 147 4.73 12.71 24.69
CA GLY A 147 6.11 13.11 24.98
C GLY A 147 7.17 12.25 24.29
N ILE A 148 6.83 11.61 23.17
CA ILE A 148 7.71 10.70 22.44
C ILE A 148 8.34 11.45 21.25
N ASN A 149 9.67 11.45 21.18
CA ASN A 149 10.41 12.08 20.09
C ASN A 149 10.12 11.38 18.76
N LEU A 150 9.81 12.17 17.74
CA LEU A 150 9.49 11.69 16.40
C LEU A 150 10.20 12.57 15.36
N THR A 151 10.97 11.97 14.47
CA THR A 151 11.53 12.65 13.28
C THR A 151 10.61 12.38 12.08
N ILE A 152 10.18 13.43 11.36
CA ILE A 152 9.18 13.31 10.30
C ILE A 152 9.70 13.87 8.98
N PHE A 153 9.46 13.16 7.89
CA PHE A 153 9.76 13.58 6.52
C PHE A 153 8.53 13.47 5.64
N ASP A 154 8.25 14.47 4.82
CA ASP A 154 7.26 14.42 3.74
C ASP A 154 7.69 15.35 2.60
N ASN A 155 7.53 14.90 1.35
CA ASN A 155 7.91 15.65 0.15
C ASN A 155 6.79 16.52 -0.42
N ASN A 156 5.53 16.28 -0.02
CA ASN A 156 4.36 16.87 -0.68
C ASN A 156 3.71 17.98 0.14
N ILE A 157 4.22 18.26 1.35
CA ILE A 157 3.68 19.31 2.22
C ILE A 157 4.81 20.10 2.87
N GLN A 158 4.48 21.31 3.33
CA GLN A 158 5.33 22.10 4.23
C GLN A 158 4.68 22.15 5.60
N HIS A 159 5.42 21.76 6.63
CA HIS A 159 4.94 21.80 8.02
C HIS A 159 6.11 21.98 8.99
N THR A 160 5.89 22.70 10.09
CA THR A 160 6.94 23.05 11.07
C THR A 160 7.52 21.85 11.83
N MET A 161 6.82 20.71 11.81
CA MET A 161 7.28 19.45 12.41
C MET A 161 8.16 18.62 11.46
N LEU A 162 8.33 19.04 10.20
CA LEU A 162 9.16 18.29 9.25
C LEU A 162 10.64 18.58 9.47
N THR A 163 11.43 17.55 9.31
CA THR A 163 12.90 17.62 9.25
C THR A 163 13.33 17.85 7.79
N ASP A 164 14.50 18.47 7.60
CA ASP A 164 15.05 18.70 6.26
C ASP A 164 15.26 17.38 5.51
N MET A 165 14.69 17.28 4.32
CA MET A 165 14.78 16.11 3.45
C MET A 165 16.21 15.64 3.17
N GLN A 166 17.21 16.54 3.25
CA GLN A 166 18.63 16.17 3.12
C GLN A 166 19.09 15.18 4.21
N GLU A 167 18.45 15.19 5.38
CA GLU A 167 18.76 14.30 6.49
C GLU A 167 18.05 12.93 6.40
N GLN A 168 17.10 12.74 5.47
CA GLN A 168 16.19 11.59 5.47
C GLN A 168 16.91 10.25 5.53
N ILE A 169 17.84 10.00 4.61
CA ILE A 169 18.55 8.71 4.55
C ILE A 169 19.40 8.45 5.79
N SER A 170 20.05 9.50 6.32
CA SER A 170 20.85 9.41 7.55
C SER A 170 19.99 9.05 8.76
N LYS A 171 18.85 9.73 8.96
CA LYS A 171 17.92 9.45 10.06
C LYS A 171 17.26 8.08 9.92
N VAL A 172 16.84 7.70 8.70
CA VAL A 172 16.28 6.36 8.42
C VAL A 172 17.29 5.26 8.74
N SER A 173 18.57 5.47 8.46
CA SER A 173 19.63 4.48 8.75
C SER A 173 19.83 4.27 10.25
N GLY A 174 19.68 5.32 11.06
CA GLY A 174 19.79 5.29 12.52
C GLY A 174 18.50 4.93 13.28
N ALA A 175 17.38 4.72 12.58
CA ALA A 175 16.07 4.48 13.19
C ALA A 175 15.96 3.07 13.78
N ASP A 176 15.38 2.93 14.97
CA ASP A 176 14.99 1.63 15.54
C ASP A 176 13.49 1.32 15.33
N ALA A 177 12.69 2.34 14.98
CA ALA A 177 11.35 2.18 14.41
C ALA A 177 11.14 3.10 13.21
N LEU A 178 10.52 2.57 12.15
CA LEU A 178 10.14 3.31 10.95
C LEU A 178 8.64 3.18 10.70
N ILE A 179 7.91 4.29 10.82
CA ILE A 179 6.54 4.39 10.34
C ILE A 179 6.59 4.83 8.87
N LEU A 180 6.15 3.96 7.97
CA LEU A 180 6.33 4.14 6.54
C LEU A 180 4.97 4.28 5.84
N THR A 181 4.71 5.42 5.21
CA THR A 181 3.51 5.59 4.38
C THR A 181 3.47 4.55 3.27
N SER A 182 2.31 3.93 3.08
CA SER A 182 2.09 2.95 2.02
C SER A 182 2.06 3.56 0.62
N THR A 183 2.09 4.89 0.50
CA THR A 183 2.28 5.55 -0.80
C THR A 183 3.66 5.30 -1.41
N THR A 184 4.64 4.91 -0.58
CA THR A 184 5.99 4.50 -1.03
C THR A 184 5.98 3.30 -1.99
N VAL A 185 4.95 2.45 -1.87
CA VAL A 185 4.77 1.24 -2.69
C VAL A 185 4.50 1.61 -4.16
N PHE A 186 3.52 2.49 -4.39
CA PHE A 186 3.15 2.85 -5.75
C PHE A 186 4.10 3.89 -6.35
N ASN A 187 4.74 4.74 -5.53
CA ASN A 187 5.68 5.76 -6.04
C ASN A 187 7.14 5.24 -6.19
N ASN A 188 7.36 3.94 -5.96
CA ASN A 188 8.62 3.26 -6.21
C ASN A 188 9.80 3.73 -5.34
N THR A 189 9.51 4.09 -4.09
CA THR A 189 10.52 4.49 -3.08
C THR A 189 10.61 3.54 -1.89
N PHE A 190 9.72 2.54 -1.81
CA PHE A 190 9.64 1.62 -0.68
C PHE A 190 10.93 0.84 -0.48
N LEU A 191 11.49 0.19 -1.53
CA LEU A 191 12.71 -0.58 -1.36
C LEU A 191 13.91 0.28 -0.96
N ASN A 192 14.03 1.49 -1.51
CA ASN A 192 15.12 2.39 -1.17
C ASN A 192 15.11 2.72 0.33
N LEU A 193 13.93 3.03 0.87
CA LEU A 193 13.78 3.39 2.28
C LEU A 193 14.01 2.20 3.22
N ILE A 194 13.41 1.04 2.96
CA ILE A 194 13.61 -0.12 3.85
C ILE A 194 15.06 -0.62 3.82
N ASN A 195 15.75 -0.54 2.68
CA ASN A 195 17.13 -0.99 2.56
C ASN A 195 18.12 -0.04 3.24
N ALA A 196 17.75 1.24 3.41
CA ALA A 196 18.52 2.17 4.21
C ALA A 196 18.46 1.86 5.71
N THR A 197 17.41 1.18 6.20
CA THR A 197 17.28 0.86 7.64
C THR A 197 18.34 -0.11 8.15
N ASN A 198 18.73 0.04 9.42
CA ASN A 198 19.57 -0.96 10.09
C ASN A 198 18.82 -2.29 10.35
N LYS A 199 19.54 -3.36 10.73
CA LYS A 199 18.97 -4.71 10.87
C LYS A 199 17.97 -4.86 12.02
N LYS A 200 17.94 -3.94 12.97
CA LYS A 200 17.09 -4.00 14.17
C LYS A 200 15.90 -3.02 14.10
N CYS A 201 15.78 -2.26 13.02
CA CYS A 201 14.66 -1.35 12.83
C CYS A 201 13.37 -2.14 12.64
N ASP A 202 12.33 -1.85 13.42
CA ASP A 202 10.99 -2.37 13.15
C ASP A 202 10.25 -1.44 12.18
N ILE A 203 9.70 -1.99 11.09
CA ILE A 203 9.01 -1.21 10.06
C ILE A 203 7.50 -1.44 10.14
N PHE A 204 6.75 -0.34 10.18
CA PHE A 204 5.29 -0.32 10.25
C PHE A 204 4.73 0.41 9.03
N THR A 205 4.10 -0.31 8.10
CA THR A 205 3.49 0.34 6.93
C THR A 205 2.13 0.91 7.29
N LEU A 206 1.81 2.14 6.90
CA LEU A 206 0.61 2.84 7.34
C LEU A 206 -0.12 3.54 6.19
N GLY A 207 -1.44 3.35 6.15
CA GLY A 207 -2.36 4.19 5.38
C GLY A 207 -3.38 3.39 4.56
N PRO A 208 -4.38 4.05 3.95
CA PRO A 208 -5.41 3.33 3.18
C PRO A 208 -4.87 2.57 1.96
N SER A 209 -3.69 2.95 1.48
CA SER A 209 -3.01 2.32 0.34
C SER A 209 -2.27 1.02 0.71
N THR A 210 -2.26 0.59 1.97
CA THR A 210 -1.54 -0.62 2.40
C THR A 210 -2.16 -1.89 1.82
N ILE A 211 -1.33 -2.69 1.14
CA ILE A 211 -1.67 -4.06 0.71
C ILE A 211 -1.60 -4.97 1.93
N MET A 212 -2.75 -5.38 2.45
CA MET A 212 -2.89 -6.20 3.66
C MET A 212 -2.70 -7.70 3.36
N ASN A 213 -1.57 -8.05 2.77
CA ASN A 213 -1.23 -9.43 2.40
C ASN A 213 0.08 -9.86 3.08
N LYS A 214 0.13 -11.11 3.56
CA LYS A 214 1.29 -11.64 4.30
C LYS A 214 2.59 -11.63 3.50
N GLU A 215 2.52 -11.61 2.18
CA GLU A 215 3.70 -11.48 1.34
C GLU A 215 4.47 -10.18 1.58
N MET A 216 3.84 -9.14 2.14
CA MET A 216 4.55 -7.92 2.54
C MET A 216 5.57 -8.16 3.67
N PHE A 217 5.44 -9.22 4.46
CA PHE A 217 6.41 -9.57 5.51
C PHE A 217 7.70 -10.20 4.95
N ARG A 218 7.76 -10.47 3.64
CA ARG A 218 9.02 -10.88 2.98
C ARG A 218 10.02 -9.74 2.89
N TYR A 219 9.54 -8.50 2.94
CA TYR A 219 10.37 -7.33 2.91
C TYR A 219 11.04 -7.18 4.26
N ARG A 220 12.34 -6.92 4.22
CA ARG A 220 13.17 -6.83 5.41
C ARG A 220 12.51 -5.92 6.44
N ASN A 221 12.49 -6.40 7.68
CA ASN A 221 12.08 -5.64 8.86
C ASN A 221 10.61 -5.18 8.92
N VAL A 222 9.79 -5.49 7.91
CA VAL A 222 8.35 -5.20 7.98
C VAL A 222 7.72 -6.07 9.08
N LYS A 223 7.24 -5.41 10.13
CA LYS A 223 6.72 -6.07 11.34
C LYS A 223 5.20 -6.06 11.40
N LEU A 224 4.58 -4.92 11.09
CA LEU A 224 3.12 -4.77 11.06
C LEU A 224 2.68 -3.96 9.84
N LEU A 225 1.52 -4.33 9.31
CA LEU A 225 0.82 -3.58 8.27
C LEU A 225 -0.41 -2.93 8.91
N PHE A 226 -0.61 -1.64 8.68
CA PHE A 226 -1.80 -0.90 9.06
C PHE A 226 -2.47 -0.35 7.80
N GLY A 227 -3.69 -0.82 7.55
CA GLY A 227 -4.43 -0.51 6.35
C GLY A 227 -5.89 -0.27 6.62
N SER A 228 -6.69 -0.41 5.57
CA SER A 228 -8.13 -0.19 5.63
C SER A 228 -8.90 -1.17 4.78
N ILE A 229 -10.11 -1.46 5.23
CA ILE A 229 -11.18 -2.10 4.47
C ILE A 229 -12.46 -1.28 4.54
N PHE A 230 -13.39 -1.55 3.64
CA PHE A 230 -14.70 -0.91 3.55
C PHE A 230 -15.78 -1.98 3.55
N GLU A 231 -17.02 -1.62 3.87
CA GLU A 231 -18.12 -2.55 3.68
C GLU A 231 -18.29 -2.88 2.18
N PRO A 232 -18.61 -4.14 1.82
CA PRO A 232 -18.84 -4.50 0.43
C PRO A 232 -19.89 -3.61 -0.22
N ASN A 233 -19.59 -3.10 -1.42
CA ASN A 233 -20.45 -2.18 -2.17
C ASN A 233 -20.69 -0.82 -1.51
N ASP A 234 -19.80 -0.33 -0.64
CA ASP A 234 -19.91 1.02 -0.09
C ASP A 234 -19.87 2.11 -1.19
N ILE A 235 -21.06 2.60 -1.57
CA ILE A 235 -21.25 3.63 -2.59
C ILE A 235 -20.80 5.01 -2.09
N LEU A 236 -20.86 5.26 -0.77
CA LEU A 236 -20.53 6.57 -0.21
C LEU A 236 -19.02 6.83 -0.34
N THR A 237 -18.19 5.84 -0.02
CA THR A 237 -16.74 5.93 -0.27
C THR A 237 -16.42 6.20 -1.74
N LEU A 238 -17.08 5.51 -2.68
CA LEU A 238 -16.86 5.71 -4.11
C LEU A 238 -17.26 7.12 -4.57
N LYS A 239 -18.42 7.64 -4.12
CA LYS A 239 -18.87 9.00 -4.44
C LYS A 239 -17.94 10.07 -3.88
N ILE A 240 -17.46 9.90 -2.64
CA ILE A 240 -16.50 10.82 -2.02
C ILE A 240 -15.24 10.89 -2.86
N ILE A 241 -14.69 9.73 -3.25
CA ILE A 241 -13.47 9.67 -4.07
C ILE A 241 -13.72 10.29 -5.45
N GLN A 242 -14.85 9.97 -6.10
CA GLN A 242 -15.23 10.56 -7.38
C GLN A 242 -15.31 12.10 -7.32
N GLY A 243 -15.80 12.65 -6.21
CA GLY A 243 -15.85 14.09 -5.95
C GLY A 243 -14.52 14.72 -5.52
N GLY A 244 -13.39 13.99 -5.58
CA GLY A 244 -12.07 14.48 -5.18
C GLY A 244 -11.79 14.45 -3.68
N GLY A 245 -12.65 13.79 -2.90
CA GLY A 245 -12.51 13.68 -1.46
C GLY A 245 -11.36 12.77 -1.02
N GLY A 246 -10.91 12.94 0.22
CA GLY A 246 -9.80 12.19 0.80
C GLY A 246 -10.16 11.50 2.12
N THR A 247 -9.12 11.01 2.83
CA THR A 247 -9.27 10.20 4.04
C THR A 247 -10.20 10.81 5.08
N LYS A 248 -10.07 12.12 5.37
CA LYS A 248 -10.92 12.80 6.35
C LYS A 248 -12.42 12.66 6.05
N GLN A 249 -12.79 12.56 4.77
CA GLN A 249 -14.19 12.49 4.33
C GLN A 249 -14.74 11.07 4.30
N PHE A 250 -13.96 10.08 3.83
CA PHE A 250 -14.41 8.68 3.80
C PHE A 250 -14.10 7.89 5.08
N MET A 251 -13.37 8.47 6.04
CA MET A 251 -13.03 7.83 7.30
C MET A 251 -14.22 7.21 8.05
N PRO A 252 -15.42 7.83 8.12
CA PRO A 252 -16.57 7.23 8.79
C PRO A 252 -17.01 5.88 8.21
N TYR A 253 -16.68 5.60 6.95
CA TYR A 253 -17.03 4.36 6.24
C TYR A 253 -15.84 3.39 6.13
N MET A 254 -14.67 3.82 6.62
CA MET A 254 -13.43 3.08 6.55
C MET A 254 -13.17 2.37 7.87
N LYS A 255 -12.98 1.05 7.85
CA LYS A 255 -12.49 0.30 9.00
C LYS A 255 -10.97 0.21 8.95
N LYS A 256 -10.31 0.83 9.93
CA LYS A 256 -8.87 0.65 10.16
C LYS A 256 -8.59 -0.76 10.65
N VAL A 257 -7.61 -1.42 10.04
CA VAL A 257 -7.22 -2.80 10.31
C VAL A 257 -5.71 -2.94 10.36
N PHE A 258 -5.22 -3.97 11.04
CA PHE A 258 -3.80 -4.31 11.05
C PHE A 258 -3.58 -5.79 10.73
N LEU A 259 -2.38 -6.12 10.25
CA LEU A 259 -1.93 -7.47 10.00
C LEU A 259 -0.52 -7.64 10.59
N GLN A 260 -0.26 -8.80 11.15
CA GLN A 260 1.04 -9.22 11.66
C GLN A 260 1.41 -10.59 11.10
N ASN A 261 2.70 -10.88 10.99
CA ASN A 261 3.14 -12.23 10.67
C ASN A 261 2.97 -13.10 11.94
N ASN A 262 2.19 -14.17 11.84
CA ASN A 262 2.03 -15.14 12.94
C ASN A 262 3.24 -16.07 13.01
#